data_AF-A0A529N7A2-F1
#
_entry.id   AF-A0A529N7A2-F1
#
_cell.length_a   1.000
_cell.length_b   1.000
_cell.length_c   1.000
_cell.angle_alpha   90.00
_cell.angle_beta   90.00
_cell.angle_gamma   90.00
#
_symmetry.space_group_name_H-M   'P 1'
#
loop_
_entity.id
_entity.type
_entity.pdbx_description
1 polymer ?
#
loop_
_entity_poly.entity_id
_entity_poly.type
_entity_poly.pdbx_seq_one_letter_code
_entity_poly.pdbx_strand_id
1 'polypeptide(L)'
;TMAEFEDAKDKIMMGAERRSSAMTQAEKELTAYHEAGHAILALNVPSADPLHKATIIPRGRALGMVMQLPEGDRYSMSYKYM
;
A
#
# COMPACT_ATOMS: atom_id res chain seq x y z
N THR A 1 14.64 3.50 -15.40
CA THR A 1 13.34 4.10 -15.78
C THR A 1 12.53 4.38 -14.53
N MET A 2 11.47 5.20 -14.57
CA MET A 2 10.64 5.47 -13.38
C MET A 2 10.03 4.19 -12.78
N ALA A 3 9.69 3.21 -13.61
CA ALA A 3 9.19 1.92 -13.16
C ALA A 3 10.24 1.12 -12.35
N GLU A 4 11.51 1.18 -12.73
CA GLU A 4 12.61 0.52 -11.99
C GLU A 4 12.82 1.16 -10.61
N PHE A 5 12.66 2.48 -10.49
CA PHE A 5 12.74 3.17 -9.20
C PHE A 5 11.57 2.81 -8.29
N GLU A 6 10.35 2.74 -8.82
CA GLU A 6 9.17 2.31 -8.06
C GLU A 6 9.30 0.86 -7.56
N ASP A 7 9.77 -0.06 -8.40
CA ASP A 7 9.97 -1.46 -7.97
C ASP A 7 11.12 -1.59 -6.95
N ALA A 8 12.19 -0.82 -7.11
CA ALA A 8 13.28 -0.77 -6.14
C ALA A 8 12.80 -0.22 -4.79
N LYS A 9 12.00 0.86 -4.79
CA LYS A 9 11.37 1.43 -3.59
C LYS A 9 10.48 0.41 -2.89
N ASP A 10 9.58 -0.23 -3.63
CA ASP A 10 8.71 -1.29 -3.09
C ASP A 10 9.53 -2.43 -2.48
N LYS A 11 10.60 -2.85 -3.14
CA LYS A 11 11.48 -3.92 -2.67
C LYS A 11 12.17 -3.56 -1.36
N ILE A 12 12.62 -2.32 -1.20
CA ILE A 12 13.27 -1.85 0.03
C ILE A 12 12.25 -1.72 1.17
N MET A 13 11.08 -1.14 0.90
CA MET A 13 10.08 -0.86 1.93
C MET A 13 9.34 -2.12 2.39
N MET A 14 9.02 -3.03 1.46
CA MET A 14 8.11 -4.17 1.72
C MET A 14 8.80 -5.54 1.56
N GLY A 15 10.02 -5.56 1.02
CA GLY A 15 10.71 -6.78 0.64
C GLY A 15 10.43 -7.21 -0.81
N ALA A 16 11.11 -8.28 -1.22
CA ALA A 16 11.00 -8.79 -2.58
C ALA A 16 9.60 -9.34 -2.89
N GLU A 17 9.18 -9.19 -4.14
CA GLU A 17 7.96 -9.78 -4.68
C GLU A 17 7.97 -11.31 -4.59
N ARG A 18 6.89 -11.88 -4.06
CA ARG A 18 6.72 -13.33 -3.92
C ARG A 18 5.99 -13.91 -5.13
N ARG A 19 6.74 -14.16 -6.20
CA ARG A 19 6.20 -14.74 -7.45
C ARG A 19 5.79 -16.21 -7.33
N SER A 20 6.34 -16.94 -6.35
CA SER A 20 6.07 -18.36 -6.13
C SER A 20 4.91 -18.64 -5.17
N SER A 21 4.34 -17.63 -4.52
CA SER A 21 3.18 -17.83 -3.64
C SER A 21 1.93 -18.01 -4.47
N ALA A 22 1.52 -19.27 -4.66
CA ALA A 22 0.24 -19.60 -5.27
C ALA A 22 -0.90 -19.29 -4.29
N MET A 23 -1.41 -18.05 -4.32
CA MET A 23 -2.68 -17.70 -3.68
C MET A 23 -3.83 -18.20 -4.57
N THR A 24 -4.82 -18.83 -3.93
CA THR A 24 -6.08 -19.18 -4.58
C THR A 24 -6.84 -17.92 -5.01
N GLN A 25 -7.80 -18.06 -5.92
CA GLN A 25 -8.61 -16.93 -6.38
C GLN A 25 -9.40 -16.29 -5.23
N ALA A 26 -9.95 -17.11 -4.32
CA ALA A 26 -10.67 -16.64 -3.13
C ALA A 26 -9.77 -15.83 -2.19
N GLU A 27 -8.53 -16.25 -1.96
CA GLU A 27 -7.58 -15.48 -1.13
C GLU A 27 -7.22 -14.14 -1.78
N LYS A 28 -7.02 -14.11 -3.11
CA LYS A 28 -6.77 -12.86 -3.84
C LYS A 28 -7.95 -11.90 -3.74
N GLU A 29 -9.17 -12.40 -3.84
CA GLU A 29 -10.38 -11.60 -3.71
C GLU A 29 -10.54 -11.04 -2.29
N LEU A 30 -10.29 -11.84 -1.26
CA LEU A 30 -10.27 -11.37 0.13
C LEU A 30 -9.22 -10.28 0.35
N THR A 31 -8.00 -10.45 -0.19
CA THR A 31 -6.97 -9.42 -0.14
C THR A 31 -7.39 -8.17 -0.92
N ALA A 32 -8.00 -8.33 -2.09
CA ALA A 32 -8.50 -7.19 -2.87
C ALA A 32 -9.54 -6.39 -2.09
N TYR A 33 -10.49 -7.04 -1.42
CA TYR A 33 -11.46 -6.35 -0.57
C TYR A 33 -10.81 -5.65 0.63
N HIS A 34 -9.81 -6.29 1.25
CA HIS A 34 -9.06 -5.70 2.37
C HIS A 34 -8.35 -4.40 1.95
N GLU A 35 -7.53 -4.47 0.89
CA GLU A 35 -6.79 -3.31 0.40
C GLU A 35 -7.72 -2.25 -0.20
N ALA A 36 -8.82 -2.64 -0.86
CA ALA A 36 -9.83 -1.71 -1.32
C ALA A 36 -10.47 -0.93 -0.16
N GLY A 37 -10.70 -1.58 0.98
CA GLY A 37 -11.17 -0.92 2.20
C GLY A 37 -10.22 0.19 2.66
N HIS A 38 -8.92 -0.12 2.76
CA HIS A 38 -7.89 0.89 3.09
C HIS A 38 -7.85 2.03 2.07
N ALA A 39 -7.91 1.72 0.78
CA ALA A 39 -7.88 2.72 -0.29
C ALA A 39 -9.10 3.64 -0.25
N ILE A 40 -10.30 3.09 -0.02
CA ILE A 40 -11.53 3.88 0.09
C ILE A 40 -11.46 4.82 1.31
N LEU A 41 -11.00 4.33 2.46
CA LEU A 41 -10.85 5.17 3.64
C LEU A 41 -9.84 6.29 3.41
N ALA A 42 -8.69 5.98 2.80
CA ALA A 42 -7.67 6.98 2.44
C ALA A 42 -8.22 8.11 1.57
N LEU A 43 -9.11 7.79 0.63
CA LEU A 43 -9.71 8.76 -0.30
C LEU A 43 -10.82 9.61 0.32
N ASN A 44 -11.50 9.10 1.35
CA ASN A 44 -12.69 9.76 1.92
C ASN A 44 -12.41 10.48 3.24
N VAL A 45 -11.34 10.12 3.96
CA VAL A 45 -10.98 10.78 5.22
C VAL A 45 -10.18 12.05 4.90
N PRO A 46 -10.69 13.27 5.20
CA PRO A 46 -10.04 14.51 4.76
C PRO A 46 -8.67 14.79 5.38
N SER A 47 -8.35 14.15 6.50
CA SER A 47 -7.04 14.26 7.16
C SER A 47 -6.05 13.18 6.72
N ALA A 48 -6.47 12.15 5.98
CA ALA A 48 -5.57 11.11 5.49
C ALA A 48 -4.63 11.67 4.42
N ASP A 49 -3.44 11.08 4.30
CA ASP A 49 -2.54 11.46 3.22
C ASP A 49 -3.02 10.91 1.87
N PRO A 50 -2.65 11.57 0.75
CA PRO A 50 -3.02 11.13 -0.57
C PRO A 50 -2.63 9.68 -0.86
N LEU A 51 -3.57 8.93 -1.45
CA LEU A 51 -3.33 7.58 -1.93
C LEU A 51 -2.31 7.62 -3.09
N HIS A 52 -1.17 6.94 -2.92
CA HIS A 52 -0.12 6.85 -3.92
C HIS A 52 -0.19 5.54 -4.72
N LYS A 53 -0.45 4.42 -4.03
CA LYS A 53 -0.45 3.09 -4.67
C LYS A 53 -1.31 2.10 -3.89
N ALA A 54 -2.04 1.24 -4.61
CA ALA A 54 -2.74 0.09 -4.05
C ALA A 54 -2.40 -1.16 -4.86
N THR A 55 -2.06 -2.27 -4.20
CA THR A 55 -1.67 -3.52 -4.86
C THR A 55 -2.07 -4.75 -4.03
N ILE A 56 -2.41 -5.84 -4.72
CA ILE A 56 -2.65 -7.17 -4.11
C ILE A 56 -1.50 -8.14 -4.38
N ILE A 57 -0.37 -7.62 -4.86
CA ILE A 57 0.80 -8.43 -5.15
C ILE A 57 1.58 -8.69 -3.85
N PRO A 58 1.77 -9.95 -3.45
CA PRO A 58 2.43 -10.26 -2.19
C PRO A 58 3.92 -9.88 -2.23
N ARG A 59 4.36 -9.15 -1.20
CA ARG A 59 5.77 -8.74 -1.01
C ARG A 59 6.19 -9.01 0.42
N GLY A 60 7.33 -9.66 0.60
CA GLY A 60 7.82 -10.04 1.93
C GLY A 60 6.77 -10.79 2.75
N ARG A 61 6.32 -10.17 3.86
CA ARG A 61 5.29 -10.71 4.76
C ARG A 61 3.87 -10.19 4.47
N ALA A 62 3.71 -9.23 3.57
CA ALA A 62 2.42 -8.64 3.22
C ALA A 62 1.80 -9.35 2.01
N LEU A 63 0.47 -9.50 2.02
CA LEU A 63 -0.31 -10.08 0.91
C LEU A 63 -0.81 -9.03 -0.08
N GLY A 64 -0.93 -7.78 0.37
CA GLY A 64 -1.27 -6.59 -0.39
C GLY A 64 -0.72 -5.36 0.32
N MET A 65 -0.93 -4.19 -0.28
CA MET A 65 -0.51 -2.91 0.30
C MET A 65 -1.32 -1.76 -0.27
N VAL A 66 -1.70 -0.84 0.61
CA VAL A 66 -2.07 0.54 0.29
C VAL A 66 -1.01 1.49 0.84
N MET A 67 -0.39 2.26 -0.04
CA MET A 67 0.60 3.29 0.30
C MET A 67 -0.03 4.67 0.17
N GLN A 68 -0.02 5.41 1.27
CA GLN A 68 -0.30 6.84 1.30
C GLN A 68 1.04 7.59 1.33
N LEU A 69 1.13 8.69 0.59
CA LEU A 69 2.36 9.49 0.52
C LEU A 69 2.05 10.93 0.93
N PRO A 70 2.61 11.42 2.06
CA PRO A 70 2.48 12.82 2.43
C PRO A 70 3.09 13.74 1.36
N GLU A 71 2.49 14.90 1.14
CA GLU A 71 3.01 15.92 0.20
C GLU A 71 4.31 16.58 0.69
N GLY A 72 4.64 16.42 1.96
CA GLY A 72 5.87 16.95 2.54
C GLY A 72 6.15 16.37 3.92
N ASP A 73 7.37 16.60 4.38
CA ASP A 73 7.84 16.11 5.67
C ASP A 73 7.12 16.84 6.81
N ARG A 74 6.71 16.07 7.82
CA ARG A 74 6.04 16.60 9.02
C ARG A 74 6.86 16.22 10.25
N TYR A 75 7.17 17.21 11.09
CA TYR A 75 7.86 17.00 12.37
C TYR A 75 6.89 16.71 13.53
N SER A 76 5.61 17.07 13.38
CA SER A 76 4.57 16.86 14.39
C SER A 76 3.22 16.57 13.76
N MET A 77 2.32 15.95 14.53
CA MET A 77 0.98 15.54 14.09
C MET A 77 -0.09 16.14 15.00
N SER A 78 -1.17 16.65 14.41
CA SER A 78 -2.34 17.11 15.17
C SER A 78 -3.19 15.90 15.62
N TYR A 79 -3.99 16.07 16.68
CA TYR A 79 -4.92 15.03 17.13
C TYR A 79 -5.87 14.53 16.03
N LYS A 80 -6.28 15.41 15.11
CA LYS A 80 -7.16 15.06 13.98
C LYS A 80 -6.49 14.16 12.93
N TYR A 81 -5.15 14.14 12.93
CA TYR A 81 -4.35 13.38 11.98
C TYR A 81 -3.90 12.02 12.54
N MET A 82 -3.93 11.85 13.87
CA MET A 82 -3.75 10.55 14.53
C MET A 82 -5.01 9.71 14.44
#